data_AF-A0A968XWZ0-F1
#
_entry.id   AF-A0A968XWZ0-F1
#
_cell.length_a   1.000
_cell.length_b   1.000
_cell.length_c   1.000
_cell.angle_alpha   90.00
_cell.angle_beta   90.00
_cell.angle_gamma   90.00
#
_symmetry.space_group_name_H-M   'P 1'
#
loop_
_entity.id
_entity.type
_entity.pdbx_description
1 polymer ?
#
loop_
_entity_poly.entity_id
_entity_poly.type
_entity_poly.pdbx_seq_one_letter_code
_entity_poly.pdbx_strand_id
1 'polypeptide(L)'
;MARIKMPQYHSSLWLIQSWASFTLSLTALSFGILNLPVDAWVKGYMGMGTLFTVGSTLGLAKTSRDRFEEEQITARIDEAKVEKLLAEHHPMK
;
A
#
# COMPACT_ATOMS: atom_id res chain seq x y z
N MET A 1 -8.34 -27.93 0.53
CA MET A 1 -6.92 -27.55 0.66
C MET A 1 -6.77 -26.10 0.22
N ALA A 2 -6.98 -25.14 1.13
CA ALA A 2 -6.81 -23.73 0.79
C ALA A 2 -5.32 -23.38 0.68
N ARG A 3 -5.00 -22.57 -0.33
CA ARG A 3 -3.63 -22.08 -0.57
C ARG A 3 -3.35 -20.96 0.43
N ILE A 4 -2.65 -21.27 1.52
CA ILE A 4 -2.10 -20.26 2.42
C ILE A 4 -1.21 -19.33 1.59
N LYS A 5 -1.69 -18.12 1.32
CA LYS A 5 -0.93 -17.10 0.60
C LYS A 5 0.15 -16.58 1.56
N MET A 6 1.34 -17.15 1.47
CA MET A 6 2.48 -16.73 2.30
C MET A 6 2.76 -15.23 2.11
N PRO A 7 3.20 -14.53 3.17
CA PRO A 7 3.57 -13.12 3.07
C PRO A 7 4.56 -12.94 1.91
N GLN A 8 4.20 -12.10 0.96
CA GLN A 8 5.06 -11.81 -0.19
C GLN A 8 6.25 -10.99 0.28
N TYR A 9 7.40 -11.63 0.42
CA TYR A 9 8.63 -10.94 0.78
C TYR A 9 9.24 -10.31 -0.48
N HIS A 10 9.35 -8.99 -0.50
CA HIS A 10 10.06 -8.28 -1.56
C HIS A 10 11.56 -8.44 -1.38
N SER A 11 12.31 -8.59 -2.48
CA SER A 11 13.77 -8.57 -2.41
C SER A 11 14.27 -7.21 -1.91
N SER A 12 15.40 -7.21 -1.19
CA SER A 12 16.01 -5.98 -0.68
C SER A 12 16.33 -4.98 -1.81
N LEU A 13 16.70 -5.48 -2.99
CA LEU A 13 16.94 -4.67 -4.17
C LEU A 13 15.67 -3.95 -4.65
N TRP A 14 14.52 -4.63 -4.67
CA TRP A 14 13.25 -4.03 -5.07
C TRP A 14 12.82 -2.91 -4.12
N LEU A 15 13.04 -3.11 -2.81
CA LEU A 15 12.77 -2.08 -1.80
C LEU A 15 13.63 -0.83 -2.06
N ILE A 16 14.93 -1.01 -2.24
CA ILE A 16 15.86 0.09 -2.51
C ILE A 16 15.48 0.83 -3.81
N GLN A 17 15.21 0.09 -4.89
CA GLN A 17 14.79 0.67 -6.17
C GLN A 17 13.51 1.51 -6.01
N SER A 18 12.51 0.99 -5.31
CA SER A 18 11.23 1.68 -5.12
C SER A 18 11.42 3.01 -4.38
N TRP A 19 12.22 3.01 -3.31
CA TRP A 19 12.55 4.22 -2.56
C TRP A 19 13.39 5.21 -3.37
N ALA A 20 14.34 4.71 -4.17
CA ALA A 20 15.16 5.53 -5.05
C ALA A 20 14.31 6.22 -6.13
N SER A 21 13.42 5.48 -6.81
CA SER A 21 12.53 6.03 -7.83
C SER A 21 11.56 7.06 -7.25
N PHE A 22 10.97 6.79 -6.08
CA PHE A 22 10.09 7.75 -5.42
C PHE A 22 10.83 9.05 -5.09
N THR A 23 12.00 8.95 -4.46
CA THR A 23 12.81 10.12 -4.08
C THR A 23 13.25 10.90 -5.31
N LEU A 24 13.73 10.21 -6.34
CA LEU A 24 14.17 10.83 -7.60
C LEU A 24 13.02 11.56 -8.31
N SER A 25 11.82 10.97 -8.32
CA SER A 25 10.65 11.61 -8.94
C SER A 25 10.24 12.88 -8.20
N LEU A 26 10.27 12.85 -6.86
CA LEU A 26 9.89 13.99 -6.02
C LEU A 26 10.90 15.14 -6.13
N THR A 27 12.20 14.82 -6.18
CA THR A 27 13.26 15.83 -6.36
C THR A 27 13.22 16.42 -7.75
N ALA A 28 13.03 15.62 -8.80
CA ALA A 28 12.90 16.11 -10.17
C ALA A 28 11.70 17.06 -10.33
N LEU A 29 10.53 16.71 -9.79
CA LEU A 29 9.37 17.59 -9.80
C LEU A 29 9.60 18.89 -9.03
N SER A 30 10.15 18.79 -7.81
CA SER A 30 10.46 19.97 -6.99
C SER A 30 11.47 20.89 -7.68
N PHE A 31 12.51 20.32 -8.29
CA PHE A 31 13.48 21.07 -9.09
C PHE A 31 12.79 21.78 -10.27
N GLY A 32 11.90 21.09 -10.98
CA GLY A 32 11.08 21.69 -12.04
C GLY A 32 10.31 22.92 -11.56
N ILE A 33 9.56 22.78 -10.46
CA ILE A 33 8.77 23.87 -9.86
C ILE A 33 9.66 25.08 -9.48
N LEU A 34 10.85 24.84 -8.93
CA LEU A 34 11.77 25.91 -8.55
C LEU A 34 12.31 26.68 -9.77
N ASN A 35 12.56 25.99 -10.88
CA ASN A 35 13.11 26.57 -12.11
C ASN A 35 12.07 27.27 -13.00
N LEU A 36 10.77 27.18 -12.70
CA LEU A 36 9.75 27.90 -13.48
C LEU A 36 9.95 29.43 -13.40
N PRO A 37 9.89 30.15 -14.53
CA PRO A 37 9.97 31.62 -14.56
C PRO A 37 8.60 32.24 -14.24
N VAL A 38 8.09 31.99 -13.04
CA VAL A 38 6.79 32.48 -12.55
C VAL A 38 6.90 33.04 -11.13
N ASP A 39 5.88 33.77 -10.70
CA ASP A 39 5.81 34.34 -9.35
C ASP A 39 5.85 33.28 -8.24
N ALA A 40 6.40 33.67 -7.09
CA ALA A 40 6.55 32.80 -5.92
C ALA A 40 5.21 32.22 -5.43
N TRP A 41 4.12 32.97 -5.56
CA TRP A 41 2.77 32.50 -5.19
C TRP A 41 2.32 31.30 -6.03
N VAL A 42 2.57 31.34 -7.34
CA VAL A 42 2.23 30.23 -8.25
C VAL A 42 3.06 28.99 -7.92
N LYS A 43 4.36 29.17 -7.61
CA LYS A 43 5.21 28.07 -7.12
C LYS A 43 4.68 27.49 -5.82
N GLY A 44 4.22 28.34 -4.90
CA GLY A 44 3.60 27.93 -3.64
C GLY A 44 2.33 27.10 -3.85
N TYR A 45 1.45 27.52 -4.76
CA TYR A 45 0.24 26.77 -5.12
C TYR A 45 0.58 25.37 -5.69
N MET A 46 1.56 25.31 -6.61
CA MET A 46 2.05 24.05 -7.18
C MET A 46 2.66 23.14 -6.11
N GLY A 47 3.43 23.71 -5.18
CA GLY A 47 4.00 22.99 -4.05
C GLY A 47 2.94 22.41 -3.11
N MET A 48 1.92 23.21 -2.77
CA MET A 48 0.78 22.77 -1.96
C MET A 48 0.05 21.58 -2.61
N GLY A 49 -0.29 21.70 -3.90
CA GLY A 49 -0.94 20.62 -4.65
C GLY A 49 -0.10 19.35 -4.72
N THR A 50 1.21 19.50 -4.92
CA THR A 50 2.17 18.37 -4.95
C THR A 50 2.21 17.66 -3.61
N LEU A 51 2.39 18.39 -2.50
CA LEU A 51 2.46 17.82 -1.16
C LEU A 51 1.15 17.13 -0.76
N PHE A 52 0.00 17.76 -1.05
CA PHE A 52 -1.30 17.17 -0.75
C PHE A 52 -1.57 15.89 -1.56
N THR A 53 -1.20 15.89 -2.85
CA THR A 53 -1.34 14.71 -3.71
C THR A 53 -0.45 13.55 -3.24
N VAL A 54 0.81 13.83 -2.90
CA VAL A 54 1.73 12.81 -2.37
C VAL A 54 1.22 12.27 -1.02
N GLY A 55 0.83 13.16 -0.11
CA GLY A 55 0.32 12.79 1.21
C GLY A 55 -0.95 11.93 1.13
N SER A 56 -1.92 12.32 0.31
CA SER A 56 -3.15 11.55 0.10
C SER A 56 -2.90 10.21 -0.57
N THR A 57 -1.97 10.12 -1.52
CA THR A 57 -1.56 8.85 -2.15
C THR A 57 -0.94 7.89 -1.12
N LEU A 58 -0.10 8.38 -0.22
CA LEU A 58 0.48 7.56 0.86
C LEU A 58 -0.56 7.12 1.89
N GLY A 59 -1.60 7.92 2.13
CA GLY A 59 -2.76 7.54 2.94
C GLY A 59 -3.57 6.44 2.27
N LEU A 60 -3.92 6.63 0.99
CA LEU A 60 -4.64 5.66 0.17
C LEU A 60 -3.89 4.32 0.08
N ALA A 61 -2.56 4.34 -0.09
CA ALA A 61 -1.73 3.15 -0.13
C ALA A 61 -1.74 2.37 1.20
N LYS A 62 -1.84 3.07 2.35
CA LYS A 62 -2.02 2.41 3.65
C LYS A 62 -3.40 1.77 3.72
N THR A 63 -4.45 2.54 3.50
CA THR A 63 -5.83 2.02 3.55
C THR A 63 -6.03 0.84 2.59
N SER A 64 -5.44 0.87 1.40
CA SER A 64 -5.50 -0.25 0.46
C SER A 64 -4.79 -1.50 0.98
N ARG A 65 -3.65 -1.36 1.68
CA ARG A 65 -2.93 -2.48 2.28
C ARG A 65 -3.68 -3.03 3.48
N ASP A 66 -4.16 -2.15 4.35
CA ASP A 66 -4.90 -2.51 5.55
C ASP A 66 -6.15 -3.31 5.18
N ARG A 67 -6.89 -2.90 4.13
CA ARG A 67 -8.03 -3.65 3.59
C ARG A 67 -7.65 -5.04 3.08
N PHE A 68 -6.53 -5.15 2.36
CA PHE A 68 -6.06 -6.44 1.84
C PHE A 68 -5.67 -7.40 2.98
N GLU A 69 -5.01 -6.89 4.02
CA GLU A 69 -4.65 -7.67 5.22
C GLU A 69 -5.89 -8.10 6.01
N GLU A 70 -6.88 -7.21 6.17
CA GLU A 70 -8.17 -7.50 6.84
C GLU A 70 -8.95 -8.63 6.14
N GLU A 71 -9.06 -8.56 4.81
CA GLU A 71 -9.71 -9.59 3.99
C GLU A 71 -8.99 -10.95 4.16
N GLN A 72 -7.65 -10.95 4.18
CA GLN A 72 -6.87 -12.17 4.35
C GLN A 72 -7.05 -12.79 5.75
N ILE A 73 -7.12 -11.97 6.81
CA ILE A 73 -7.33 -12.45 8.18
C ILE A 73 -8.72 -13.04 8.33
N THR A 74 -9.74 -12.34 7.84
CA THR A 74 -11.15 -12.79 7.91
C THR A 74 -11.32 -14.13 7.22
N ALA A 75 -10.76 -14.31 6.02
CA ALA A 75 -10.82 -15.58 5.29
C ALA A 75 -10.21 -16.76 6.07
N ARG A 76 -9.11 -16.54 6.82
CA ARG A 76 -8.48 -17.58 7.65
C ARG A 76 -9.34 -17.96 8.85
N ILE A 77 -10.04 -16.99 9.43
CA ILE A 77 -10.97 -17.23 10.55
C ILE A 77 -12.16 -18.04 10.08
N ASP A 78 -12.72 -17.70 8.93
CA ASP A 78 -13.86 -18.42 8.36
C ASP A 78 -13.49 -19.86 8.01
N GLU A 79 -12.31 -20.10 7.45
CA GLU A 79 -11.80 -21.46 7.21
C GLU A 79 -11.68 -22.27 8.51
N ALA A 80 -11.08 -21.71 9.56
CA ALA A 80 -10.93 -22.40 10.85
C ALA A 80 -12.29 -22.69 11.52
N LYS A 81 -13.27 -21.79 11.38
CA LYS A 81 -14.65 -22.02 11.84
C LYS A 81 -15.32 -23.15 11.06
N VAL A 82 -15.15 -23.17 9.74
CA VAL A 82 -15.68 -24.23 8.87
C VAL A 82 -15.05 -25.57 9.22
N GLU A 83 -13.74 -25.62 9.41
CA GLU A 83 -13.02 -26.84 9.84
C GLU A 83 -13.54 -27.35 11.19
N LYS A 84 -13.75 -26.45 12.16
CA LYS A 84 -14.33 -26.82 13.46
C LYS A 84 -15.74 -27.39 13.34
N LEU A 85 -16.61 -26.75 12.55
CA LEU A 85 -17.98 -27.22 12.33
C LEU A 85 -18.01 -28.59 11.65
N LEU A 86 -17.13 -28.81 10.66
CA LEU A 86 -16.98 -30.11 10.01
C LEU A 86 -16.49 -31.18 10.99
N ALA A 87 -15.53 -30.85 11.87
CA ALA A 87 -15.03 -31.75 12.90
C ALA A 87 -16.10 -32.12 13.94
N GLU A 88 -16.92 -31.15 14.38
CA GLU A 88 -18.01 -31.36 15.33
C GLU A 88 -19.20 -32.13 14.74
N HIS A 89 -19.42 -32.10 13.42
CA HIS A 89 -20.57 -32.74 12.75
C HIS A 89 -20.22 -34.01 11.98
N HIS A 90 -19.08 -34.66 12.26
CA HIS A 90 -18.76 -35.97 11.67
C HIS A 90 -19.78 -37.04 12.10
N PRO A 91 -20.67 -37.51 11.20
CA PRO A 91 -21.78 -38.41 11.55
C PRO A 91 -21.37 -39.91 11.57
N MET A 92 -20.09 -40.20 11.81
CA MET A 92 -19.52 -41.56 11.76
C MET A 92 -18.72 -41.90 13.04
N LYS A 93 -19.36 -41.67 14.18
CA LYS A 93 -19.21 -42.46 15.41
C LYS A 93 -20.59 -42.75 15.98
#